data_AF-A0A3D2SC17-F1
#
_entry.id   AF-A0A3D2SC17-F1
#
_cell.length_a   1.000
_cell.length_b   1.000
_cell.length_c   1.000
_cell.angle_alpha   90.00
_cell.angle_beta   90.00
_cell.angle_gamma   90.00
#
_symmetry.space_group_name_H-M   'P 1'
#
loop_
_entity.id
_entity.type
_entity.pdbx_description
1 polymer ?
#
loop_
_entity_poly.entity_id
_entity_poly.type
_entity_poly.pdbx_seq_one_letter_code
_entity_poly.pdbx_strand_id
1 'polypeptide(L)'
;YMAEFPYQEKWLKANEYKVIKGKVYRVTYSLNEELAKKKYEYSNFHPVFCRPFFHDVTDIYTAERNRMLTIPVDSLYYTPNNEELVYLCLANRQQWIPVAYSQLIDEKLCFNNIEGGIACILATWDGKQLSMLSDPFVVSSDTGEIHFLNPQKCTHDVNLYRKFYMAVKGYFYSRMIGGVIEGSNRADFNNSDTLFLVKEAPYRLYTVAHLKSDKAYRYIRYRGAKDSYCNIAELSFYENRYDTLPMYGKIIGTPGCYGNDGRREYTNVFDGKTDTSFDFKEPDTGWAGLDMGKPCKVSKAIYTPRNDLNFVYKGEMYELFYWGKGKWNSLGKKKAIADSIVYTAPKNALLYLKNHSSGKDERIFDYWNGKQRFW
;
A
#
# COMPACT_ATOMS: atom_id res chain seq x y z
N TYR A 1 6.79 19.34 1.10
CA TYR A 1 7.39 18.07 0.68
C TYR A 1 6.55 17.56 -0.47
N MET A 2 7.04 17.71 -1.70
CA MET A 2 6.31 17.35 -2.91
C MET A 2 6.45 15.84 -3.12
N ALA A 3 5.34 15.11 -3.12
CA ALA A 3 5.33 13.78 -3.72
C ALA A 3 5.21 13.99 -5.23
N GLU A 4 6.31 13.81 -5.95
CA GLU A 4 6.26 13.62 -7.40
C GLU A 4 5.45 12.36 -7.68
N PHE A 5 4.23 12.54 -8.19
CA PHE A 5 3.52 11.47 -8.87
C PHE A 5 4.10 11.36 -10.29
N PRO A 6 4.61 10.20 -10.71
CA PRO A 6 5.15 10.04 -12.05
C PRO A 6 4.00 10.01 -13.08
N TYR A 7 3.97 11.05 -13.91
CA TYR A 7 3.51 11.07 -15.31
C TYR A 7 2.05 10.69 -15.66
N GLN A 8 1.23 11.73 -15.85
CA GLN A 8 0.63 12.14 -17.14
C GLN A 8 0.03 13.54 -16.89
N GLU A 9 0.48 14.57 -17.61
CA GLU A 9 -0.11 15.92 -17.58
C GLU A 9 -1.51 15.91 -18.23
N LYS A 10 -2.45 15.24 -17.59
CA LYS A 10 -3.85 15.63 -17.64
C LYS A 10 -4.13 16.21 -16.28
N TRP A 11 -4.28 17.52 -16.22
CA TRP A 11 -4.88 18.18 -15.06
C TRP A 11 -6.26 17.55 -14.85
N LEU A 12 -6.33 16.61 -13.92
CA LEU A 12 -7.59 16.00 -13.50
C LEU A 12 -8.32 17.00 -12.61
N LYS A 13 -9.65 16.97 -12.66
CA LYS A 13 -10.44 17.69 -11.66
C LYS A 13 -10.11 17.14 -10.27
N ALA A 14 -10.18 17.98 -9.24
CA ALA A 14 -9.82 17.60 -7.87
C ALA A 14 -10.54 16.32 -7.38
N ASN A 15 -11.81 16.14 -7.76
CA ASN A 15 -12.62 14.98 -7.42
C ASN A 15 -12.33 13.71 -8.26
N GLU A 16 -11.58 13.84 -9.37
CA GLU A 16 -11.17 12.71 -10.23
C GLU A 16 -9.90 12.02 -9.71
N TYR A 17 -9.18 12.63 -8.76
CA TYR A 17 -8.05 11.99 -8.10
C TYR A 17 -8.52 10.81 -7.25
N LYS A 18 -8.10 9.60 -7.65
CA LYS A 18 -8.52 8.32 -7.04
C LYS A 18 -7.79 7.94 -5.75
N VAL A 19 -6.90 8.80 -5.25
CA VAL A 19 -6.22 8.56 -3.97
C VAL A 19 -7.15 8.92 -2.83
N ILE A 20 -7.26 8.07 -1.81
CA ILE A 20 -7.97 8.37 -0.56
C ILE A 20 -7.11 9.35 0.26
N LYS A 21 -7.69 10.47 0.65
CA LYS A 21 -7.03 11.55 1.41
C LYS A 21 -7.50 11.60 2.86
N GLY A 22 -8.74 11.22 3.15
CA GLY A 22 -9.37 11.34 4.47
C GLY A 22 -9.77 12.77 4.82
N LYS A 23 -8.81 13.70 4.76
CA LYS A 23 -8.99 15.14 5.01
C LYS A 23 -8.03 15.95 4.13
N VAL A 24 -8.49 17.08 3.58
CA VAL A 24 -7.66 17.96 2.74
C VAL A 24 -7.73 19.41 3.20
N TYR A 25 -6.57 19.97 3.51
CA TYR A 25 -6.41 21.38 3.83
C TYR A 25 -5.59 22.09 2.75
N ARG A 26 -6.04 23.26 2.31
CA ARG A 26 -5.28 24.14 1.43
C ARG A 26 -4.64 25.23 2.26
N VAL A 27 -3.31 25.33 2.22
CA VAL A 27 -2.57 26.44 2.82
C VAL A 27 -2.78 27.70 1.96
N THR A 28 -3.01 28.83 2.60
CA THR A 28 -3.29 30.13 1.97
C THR A 28 -2.42 31.23 2.59
N TYR A 29 -2.19 32.31 1.85
CA TYR A 29 -1.57 33.52 2.42
C TYR A 29 -2.57 34.38 3.19
N SER A 30 -3.87 34.24 2.90
CA SER A 30 -4.95 34.93 3.62
C SER A 30 -5.23 34.30 4.98
N LEU A 31 -5.61 35.14 5.93
CA LEU A 31 -6.07 34.74 7.26
C LEU A 31 -7.44 34.05 7.16
N ASN A 32 -7.58 32.88 7.79
CA ASN A 32 -8.87 32.27 8.08
C ASN A 32 -9.43 32.86 9.39
N GLU A 33 -10.32 33.84 9.27
CA GLU A 33 -10.87 34.58 10.42
C GLU A 33 -11.65 33.70 11.40
N GLU A 34 -12.40 32.71 10.91
CA GLU A 34 -13.17 31.78 11.77
C GLU A 34 -12.24 30.95 12.64
N LEU A 35 -11.19 30.39 12.04
CA LEU A 35 -10.20 29.61 12.77
C LEU A 35 -9.39 30.49 13.74
N ALA A 36 -9.10 31.73 13.34
CA ALA A 36 -8.42 32.71 14.19
C ALA A 36 -9.25 33.02 15.44
N LYS A 37 -10.58 33.19 15.31
CA LYS A 37 -11.50 33.41 16.45
C LYS A 37 -11.51 32.21 17.40
N LYS A 38 -11.65 30.99 16.87
CA LYS A 38 -11.67 29.75 17.68
C LYS A 38 -10.44 29.56 18.55
N LYS A 39 -9.26 30.00 18.08
CA LYS A 39 -8.03 29.95 18.89
C LYS A 39 -8.16 30.70 20.22
N TYR A 40 -8.93 31.79 20.28
CA TYR A 40 -9.14 32.56 21.50
C TYR A 40 -10.31 32.05 22.34
N GLU A 41 -11.18 31.21 21.77
CA GLU A 41 -12.32 30.59 22.44
C GLU A 41 -11.88 29.41 23.33
N TYR A 42 -10.89 28.64 22.87
CA TYR A 42 -10.43 27.44 23.56
C TYR A 42 -9.05 27.63 24.19
N SER A 43 -8.96 27.37 25.50
CA SER A 43 -7.71 27.47 26.27
C SER A 43 -6.63 26.50 25.76
N ASN A 44 -7.02 25.31 25.30
CA ASN A 44 -6.11 24.25 24.84
C ASN A 44 -6.40 23.83 23.39
N PHE A 45 -6.23 24.74 22.44
CA PHE A 45 -6.35 24.43 21.01
C PHE A 45 -5.08 23.76 20.47
N HIS A 46 -5.22 22.60 19.82
CA HIS A 46 -4.05 21.83 19.37
C HIS A 46 -3.19 22.63 18.38
N PRO A 47 -1.84 22.64 18.50
CA PRO A 47 -0.96 23.52 17.74
C PRO A 47 -1.11 23.46 16.21
N VAL A 48 -1.53 22.32 15.66
CA VAL A 48 -1.76 22.17 14.20
C VAL A 48 -2.82 23.14 13.67
N PHE A 49 -3.80 23.54 14.50
CA PHE A 49 -4.88 24.46 14.14
C PHE A 49 -4.60 25.91 14.55
N CYS A 50 -3.53 26.17 15.30
CA CYS A 50 -3.19 27.50 15.81
C CYS A 50 -2.60 28.47 14.78
N ARG A 51 -2.25 27.98 13.58
CA ARG A 51 -1.78 28.79 12.45
C ARG A 51 -2.91 28.91 11.41
N PRO A 52 -3.76 29.95 11.47
CA PRO A 52 -4.99 30.06 10.68
C PRO A 52 -4.75 30.50 9.24
N PHE A 53 -3.81 29.87 8.54
CA PHE A 53 -3.45 30.14 7.15
C PHE A 53 -3.78 28.94 6.27
N PHE A 54 -4.95 28.35 6.52
CA PHE A 54 -5.46 27.23 5.74
C PHE A 54 -6.98 27.12 5.81
N HIS A 55 -7.55 26.47 4.80
CA HIS A 55 -8.98 26.16 4.70
C HIS A 55 -9.19 24.68 4.45
N ASP A 56 -10.23 24.12 5.08
CA ASP A 56 -10.73 22.79 4.73
C ASP A 56 -11.32 22.84 3.33
N VAL A 57 -10.79 22.02 2.42
CA VAL A 57 -11.24 21.91 1.03
C VAL A 57 -11.57 20.45 0.69
N THR A 58 -11.84 19.63 1.71
CA THR A 58 -12.04 18.19 1.52
C THR A 58 -13.21 17.90 0.59
N ASP A 59 -14.28 18.69 0.66
CA ASP A 59 -15.45 18.62 -0.21
C ASP A 59 -15.09 18.72 -1.70
N ILE A 60 -14.16 19.61 -2.08
CA ILE A 60 -13.68 19.80 -3.45
C ILE A 60 -13.05 18.51 -4.02
N TYR A 61 -12.37 17.72 -3.17
CA TYR A 61 -11.63 16.52 -3.58
C TYR A 61 -12.42 15.22 -3.44
N THR A 62 -13.57 15.25 -2.76
CA THR A 62 -14.32 14.05 -2.38
C THR A 62 -15.69 13.96 -3.04
N ALA A 63 -16.31 15.09 -3.41
CA ALA A 63 -17.63 15.14 -4.03
C ALA A 63 -18.63 14.24 -3.28
N GLU A 64 -19.23 13.26 -3.93
CA GLU A 64 -20.21 12.32 -3.33
C GLU A 64 -19.63 11.44 -2.20
N ARG A 65 -18.30 11.36 -2.08
CA ARG A 65 -17.62 10.63 -1.00
C ARG A 65 -17.43 11.48 0.26
N ASN A 66 -17.80 12.76 0.22
CA ASN A 66 -17.75 13.64 1.36
C ASN A 66 -18.85 13.27 2.37
N ARG A 67 -18.51 13.22 3.66
CA ARG A 67 -19.47 12.84 4.69
C ARG A 67 -19.22 13.50 6.03
N MET A 68 -20.28 13.57 6.83
CA MET A 68 -20.22 13.86 8.25
C MET A 68 -20.16 12.53 9.01
N LEU A 69 -19.10 12.33 9.79
CA LEU A 69 -19.01 11.19 10.69
C LEU A 69 -19.68 11.54 12.01
N THR A 70 -20.60 10.69 12.48
CA THR A 70 -21.18 10.77 13.82
C THR A 70 -20.63 9.62 14.64
N ILE A 71 -19.90 9.92 15.72
CA ILE A 71 -19.30 8.91 16.59
C ILE A 71 -20.19 8.66 17.81
N PRO A 72 -20.60 7.41 18.08
CA PRO A 72 -21.36 7.06 19.27
C PRO A 72 -20.53 7.25 20.55
N VAL A 73 -21.09 7.88 21.59
CA VAL A 73 -20.38 8.12 22.86
C VAL A 73 -20.01 6.82 23.58
N ASP A 74 -20.81 5.75 23.43
CA ASP A 74 -20.53 4.44 24.01
C ASP A 74 -19.26 3.76 23.47
N SER A 75 -18.69 4.31 22.37
CA SER A 75 -17.41 3.83 21.82
C SER A 75 -16.18 4.48 22.47
N LEU A 76 -16.39 5.47 23.34
CA LEU A 76 -15.33 6.21 24.02
C LEU A 76 -14.95 5.52 25.33
N TYR A 77 -13.68 5.67 25.75
CA TYR A 77 -13.24 5.15 27.04
C TYR A 77 -13.84 5.92 28.23
N TYR A 78 -14.13 7.19 28.02
CA TYR A 78 -14.81 8.08 28.95
C TYR A 78 -15.52 9.18 28.18
N THR A 79 -16.54 9.78 28.79
CA THR A 79 -17.25 10.91 28.20
C THR A 79 -16.46 12.20 28.44
N PRO A 80 -16.03 12.92 27.39
CA PRO A 80 -15.35 14.21 27.54
C PRO A 80 -16.33 15.27 28.07
N ASN A 81 -15.81 16.31 28.72
CA ASN A 81 -16.62 17.46 29.10
C ASN A 81 -17.14 18.20 27.84
N ASN A 82 -18.31 18.82 27.91
CA ASN A 82 -18.91 19.57 26.80
C ASN A 82 -18.04 20.74 26.31
N GLU A 83 -17.18 21.27 27.18
CA GLU A 83 -16.24 22.35 26.85
C GLU A 83 -14.94 21.82 26.20
N GLU A 84 -14.64 20.52 26.29
CA GLU A 84 -13.42 19.94 25.75
C GLU A 84 -13.53 19.66 24.24
N LEU A 85 -12.46 19.96 23.52
CA LEU A 85 -12.31 19.57 22.12
C LEU A 85 -11.84 18.13 21.99
N VAL A 86 -12.58 17.36 21.20
CA VAL A 86 -12.20 16.02 20.75
C VAL A 86 -11.64 16.12 19.34
N TYR A 87 -10.47 15.52 19.14
CA TYR A 87 -9.74 15.52 17.89
C TYR A 87 -9.90 14.18 17.18
N LEU A 88 -10.31 14.21 15.92
CA LEU A 88 -10.18 13.09 15.00
C LEU A 88 -8.74 13.06 14.49
N CYS A 89 -8.04 11.96 14.71
CA CYS A 89 -6.64 11.81 14.35
C CYS A 89 -6.46 10.74 13.27
N LEU A 90 -5.57 10.99 12.31
CA LEU A 90 -5.10 10.00 11.33
C LEU A 90 -3.71 9.50 11.70
N ALA A 91 -3.39 8.29 11.28
CA ALA A 91 -2.07 7.73 11.50
C ALA A 91 -1.04 8.35 10.55
N ASN A 92 0.08 8.79 11.12
CA ASN A 92 1.33 8.96 10.41
C ASN A 92 2.34 8.00 11.05
N ARG A 93 2.53 6.83 10.42
CA ARG A 93 3.31 5.72 10.99
C ARG A 93 2.71 5.28 12.33
N GLN A 94 3.48 5.37 13.42
CA GLN A 94 3.03 5.07 14.78
C GLN A 94 2.48 6.29 15.52
N GLN A 95 2.47 7.47 14.91
CA GLN A 95 1.97 8.70 15.51
C GLN A 95 0.53 8.97 15.07
N TRP A 96 -0.26 9.57 15.96
CA TRP A 96 -1.60 10.07 15.67
C TRP A 96 -1.57 11.57 15.48
N ILE A 97 -2.06 12.04 14.34
CA ILE A 97 -2.03 13.45 13.96
C ILE A 97 -3.47 13.97 13.91
N PRO A 98 -3.83 14.98 14.72
CA PRO A 98 -5.14 15.61 14.64
C PRO A 98 -5.38 16.22 13.26
N VAL A 99 -6.52 15.90 12.66
CA VAL A 99 -6.95 16.41 11.35
C VAL A 99 -8.31 17.06 11.36
N ALA A 100 -9.12 16.84 12.39
CA ALA A 100 -10.37 17.56 12.62
C ALA A 100 -10.66 17.61 14.12
N TYR A 101 -11.58 18.47 14.53
CA TYR A 101 -12.01 18.57 15.91
C TYR A 101 -13.52 18.78 16.00
N SER A 102 -14.11 18.40 17.13
CA SER A 102 -15.52 18.54 17.45
C SER A 102 -15.70 18.70 18.96
N GLN A 103 -16.87 19.17 19.37
CA GLN A 103 -17.30 19.16 20.77
C GLN A 103 -18.44 18.17 20.93
N LEU A 104 -18.63 17.67 22.15
CA LEU A 104 -19.77 16.83 22.46
C LEU A 104 -21.03 17.69 22.56
N ILE A 105 -21.98 17.45 21.65
CA ILE A 105 -23.28 18.15 21.61
C ILE A 105 -24.36 17.08 21.50
N ASP A 106 -25.35 17.10 22.39
CA ASP A 106 -26.46 16.12 22.43
C ASP A 106 -26.00 14.66 22.30
N GLU A 107 -24.98 14.29 23.09
CA GLU A 107 -24.38 12.94 23.10
C GLU A 107 -23.81 12.47 21.75
N LYS A 108 -23.41 13.42 20.88
CA LYS A 108 -22.84 13.12 19.56
C LYS A 108 -21.57 13.91 19.32
N LEU A 109 -20.57 13.23 18.77
CA LEU A 109 -19.39 13.85 18.19
C LEU A 109 -19.49 13.81 16.67
N CYS A 110 -19.56 14.99 16.05
CA CYS A 110 -19.75 15.12 14.61
C CYS A 110 -18.50 15.72 13.94
N PHE A 111 -17.93 15.00 12.97
CA PHE A 111 -16.80 15.47 12.18
C PHE A 111 -17.23 15.63 10.71
N ASN A 112 -17.29 16.88 10.26
CA ASN A 112 -17.63 17.20 8.88
C ASN A 112 -16.45 16.98 7.94
N ASN A 113 -16.77 16.89 6.66
CA ASN A 113 -15.81 16.91 5.57
C ASN A 113 -14.78 15.78 5.65
N ILE A 114 -15.22 14.53 5.77
CA ILE A 114 -14.34 13.36 5.89
C ILE A 114 -14.55 12.43 4.69
N GLU A 115 -13.46 11.91 4.13
CA GLU A 115 -13.48 10.81 3.14
C GLU A 115 -13.31 9.45 3.84
N GLY A 116 -14.09 8.44 3.47
CA GLY A 116 -13.88 7.07 3.93
C GLY A 116 -12.63 6.40 3.34
N GLY A 117 -12.38 5.15 3.72
CA GLY A 117 -11.19 4.38 3.33
C GLY A 117 -9.97 4.66 4.19
N ILE A 118 -10.20 5.08 5.44
CA ILE A 118 -9.17 5.54 6.39
C ILE A 118 -9.33 4.84 7.74
N ALA A 119 -8.24 4.82 8.52
CA ALA A 119 -8.26 4.48 9.93
C ALA A 119 -8.03 5.74 10.77
N CYS A 120 -8.83 5.89 11.82
CA CYS A 120 -8.88 7.03 12.70
C CYS A 120 -8.76 6.61 14.16
N ILE A 121 -8.42 7.56 15.03
CA ILE A 121 -8.61 7.46 16.48
C ILE A 121 -9.10 8.80 17.02
N LEU A 122 -9.85 8.79 18.13
CA LEU A 122 -10.21 10.01 18.84
C LEU A 122 -9.23 10.28 19.99
N ALA A 123 -8.94 11.56 20.22
CA ALA A 123 -8.12 12.00 21.35
C ALA A 123 -8.56 13.36 21.87
N THR A 124 -8.29 13.64 23.14
CA THR A 124 -8.30 15.00 23.69
C THR A 124 -6.87 15.55 23.78
N TRP A 125 -6.73 16.86 24.01
CA TRP A 125 -5.43 17.54 24.12
C TRP A 125 -5.36 18.34 25.43
N ASP A 126 -4.36 18.05 26.26
CA ASP A 126 -4.18 18.68 27.57
C ASP A 126 -3.25 19.92 27.56
N GLY A 127 -2.84 20.37 26.37
CA GLY A 127 -1.82 21.41 26.21
C GLY A 127 -0.40 20.87 25.96
N LYS A 128 -0.14 19.59 26.21
CA LYS A 128 1.18 18.94 26.11
C LYS A 128 1.18 17.69 25.24
N GLN A 129 0.17 16.83 25.40
CA GLN A 129 0.09 15.55 24.71
C GLN A 129 -1.36 15.17 24.37
N LEU A 130 -1.50 14.28 23.40
CA LEU A 130 -2.78 13.68 23.06
C LEU A 130 -3.11 12.56 24.05
N SER A 131 -4.31 12.61 24.62
CA SER A 131 -4.88 11.56 25.45
C SER A 131 -5.92 10.80 24.63
N MET A 132 -5.68 9.51 24.39
CA MET A 132 -6.53 8.69 23.52
C MET A 132 -7.90 8.48 24.15
N LEU A 133 -8.95 8.79 23.38
CA LEU A 133 -10.35 8.75 23.83
C LEU A 133 -11.10 7.51 23.31
N SER A 134 -10.59 6.86 22.26
CA SER A 134 -11.20 5.66 21.68
C SER A 134 -10.16 4.60 21.32
N ASP A 135 -10.63 3.39 20.99
CA ASP A 135 -9.86 2.48 20.15
C ASP A 135 -9.83 3.01 18.70
N PRO A 136 -8.87 2.57 17.86
CA PRO A 136 -8.85 2.92 16.45
C PRO A 136 -10.09 2.36 15.76
N PHE A 137 -10.57 3.05 14.74
CA PHE A 137 -11.68 2.60 13.92
C PHE A 137 -11.43 2.89 12.46
N VAL A 138 -12.00 2.06 11.59
CA VAL A 138 -11.95 2.24 10.15
C VAL A 138 -13.27 2.80 9.65
N VAL A 139 -13.19 3.67 8.66
CA VAL A 139 -14.36 4.23 7.97
C VAL A 139 -14.43 3.59 6.59
N SER A 140 -15.50 2.87 6.29
CA SER A 140 -15.72 2.25 4.98
C SER A 140 -15.69 3.32 3.87
N SER A 141 -14.95 3.08 2.77
CA SER A 141 -14.96 4.02 1.64
C SER A 141 -16.35 4.17 1.03
N ASP A 142 -17.08 3.07 0.95
CA ASP A 142 -18.29 2.98 0.15
C ASP A 142 -19.52 3.41 0.96
N THR A 143 -19.66 2.89 2.18
CA THR A 143 -20.84 3.11 3.03
C THR A 143 -20.65 4.21 4.07
N GLY A 144 -19.40 4.47 4.49
CA GLY A 144 -19.13 5.35 5.63
C GLY A 144 -19.37 4.71 6.99
N GLU A 145 -19.71 3.42 7.02
CA GLU A 145 -19.82 2.66 8.25
C GLU A 145 -18.50 2.66 9.03
N ILE A 146 -18.64 2.71 10.35
CA ILE A 146 -17.54 2.77 11.29
C ILE A 146 -17.39 1.40 11.94
N HIS A 147 -16.17 0.86 11.90
CA HIS A 147 -15.84 -0.38 12.58
C HIS A 147 -14.65 -0.17 13.51
N PHE A 148 -14.87 -0.35 14.81
CA PHE A 148 -13.81 -0.27 15.82
C PHE A 148 -12.93 -1.52 15.79
N LEU A 149 -11.62 -1.28 15.82
CA LEU A 149 -10.56 -2.28 15.85
C LEU A 149 -10.15 -2.53 17.31
N ASN A 150 -11.09 -3.07 18.11
CA ASN A 150 -10.84 -3.46 19.48
C ASN A 150 -10.09 -4.81 19.51
N PRO A 151 -8.85 -4.86 20.04
CA PRO A 151 -8.07 -6.10 20.09
C PRO A 151 -8.73 -7.13 21.00
N GLN A 152 -9.07 -8.29 20.46
CA GLN A 152 -9.71 -9.37 21.20
C GLN A 152 -8.71 -10.20 22.00
N LYS A 153 -9.20 -10.92 23.02
CA LYS A 153 -8.35 -11.86 23.79
C LYS A 153 -7.86 -13.05 22.96
N CYS A 154 -8.66 -13.49 21.98
CA CYS A 154 -8.28 -14.56 21.08
C CYS A 154 -7.30 -14.05 20.02
N THR A 155 -6.34 -14.90 19.70
CA THR A 155 -5.29 -14.59 18.73
C THR A 155 -5.41 -15.45 17.49
N HIS A 156 -4.66 -15.09 16.46
CA HIS A 156 -4.47 -15.88 15.26
C HIS A 156 -3.12 -15.57 14.64
N ASP A 157 -2.67 -16.43 13.73
CA ASP A 157 -1.49 -16.16 12.95
C ASP A 157 -1.78 -15.15 11.84
N VAL A 158 -0.84 -14.24 11.66
CA VAL A 158 -0.80 -13.26 10.58
C VAL A 158 0.41 -13.50 9.71
N ASN A 159 0.19 -13.81 8.43
CA ASN A 159 1.23 -13.94 7.43
C ASN A 159 1.44 -12.57 6.76
N LEU A 160 2.60 -11.96 7.01
CA LEU A 160 2.91 -10.62 6.54
C LEU A 160 3.92 -10.68 5.39
N TYR A 161 3.63 -9.95 4.32
CA TYR A 161 4.41 -9.94 3.08
C TYR A 161 4.99 -8.57 2.74
N ARG A 162 4.50 -7.50 3.37
CA ARG A 162 4.92 -6.12 3.09
C ARG A 162 4.68 -5.19 4.28
N LYS A 163 5.48 -4.13 4.41
CA LYS A 163 5.36 -3.08 5.44
C LYS A 163 4.56 -1.86 4.97
N PHE A 164 4.37 -1.73 3.67
CA PHE A 164 3.62 -0.65 3.05
C PHE A 164 2.96 -1.14 1.76
N TYR A 165 1.78 -0.61 1.43
CA TYR A 165 1.15 -0.82 0.15
C TYR A 165 0.36 0.41 -0.29
N MET A 166 0.49 0.75 -1.56
CA MET A 166 -0.34 1.74 -2.23
C MET A 166 -1.20 1.04 -3.30
N ALA A 167 -2.48 0.86 -2.98
CA ALA A 167 -3.47 0.20 -3.83
C ALA A 167 -3.99 1.11 -4.96
N VAL A 168 -3.10 1.77 -5.71
CA VAL A 168 -3.47 2.72 -6.77
C VAL A 168 -3.31 2.03 -8.14
N LYS A 169 -4.35 2.13 -8.98
CA LYS A 169 -4.29 1.63 -10.36
C LYS A 169 -3.15 2.32 -11.11
N GLY A 170 -2.30 1.55 -11.78
CA GLY A 170 -1.13 2.05 -12.48
C GLY A 170 0.12 2.15 -11.62
N TYR A 171 0.02 1.85 -10.31
CA TYR A 171 1.18 1.64 -9.45
C TYR A 171 1.91 0.33 -9.83
N PHE A 172 3.23 0.27 -9.63
CA PHE A 172 4.15 -0.70 -10.22
C PHE A 172 3.58 -2.13 -10.37
N TYR A 173 3.16 -2.74 -9.26
CA TYR A 173 2.62 -4.11 -9.19
C TYR A 173 1.39 -4.36 -10.08
N SER A 174 0.49 -3.36 -10.18
CA SER A 174 -0.76 -3.48 -10.92
C SER A 174 -0.56 -3.50 -12.43
N ARG A 175 0.59 -2.99 -12.91
CA ARG A 175 0.94 -3.01 -14.34
C ARG A 175 1.28 -4.41 -14.86
N MET A 176 1.50 -5.39 -13.98
CA MET A 176 1.67 -6.78 -14.42
C MET A 176 0.37 -7.46 -14.84
N ILE A 177 -0.79 -6.93 -14.43
CA ILE A 177 -2.09 -7.54 -14.77
C ILE A 177 -2.28 -7.53 -16.29
N GLY A 178 -2.65 -8.67 -16.84
CA GLY A 178 -2.78 -8.90 -18.28
C GLY A 178 -1.49 -9.33 -18.98
N GLY A 179 -0.34 -9.27 -18.29
CA GLY A 179 0.92 -9.79 -18.80
C GLY A 179 0.87 -11.31 -18.94
N VAL A 180 1.64 -11.86 -19.88
CA VAL A 180 1.63 -13.28 -20.20
C VAL A 180 3.03 -13.87 -20.18
N ILE A 181 3.12 -15.14 -19.78
CA ILE A 181 4.29 -15.97 -20.00
C ILE A 181 4.02 -16.83 -21.23
N GLU A 182 4.92 -16.77 -22.20
CA GLU A 182 4.79 -17.42 -23.49
C GLU A 182 5.97 -18.36 -23.77
N GLY A 183 5.67 -19.46 -24.46
CA GLY A 183 6.68 -20.38 -25.02
C GLY A 183 6.62 -20.39 -26.54
N SER A 184 7.77 -20.47 -27.21
CA SER A 184 7.87 -20.65 -28.66
C SER A 184 9.07 -21.50 -29.07
N ASN A 185 8.99 -22.11 -30.26
CA ASN A 185 10.14 -22.70 -30.95
C ASN A 185 10.67 -21.82 -32.09
N ARG A 186 10.12 -20.60 -32.23
CA ARG A 186 10.58 -19.57 -33.16
C ARG A 186 11.07 -18.35 -32.40
N ALA A 187 12.22 -17.79 -32.81
CA ALA A 187 12.84 -16.65 -32.13
C ALA A 187 12.00 -15.35 -32.22
N ASP A 188 11.15 -15.25 -33.24
CA ASP A 188 10.23 -14.12 -33.45
C ASP A 188 8.97 -14.20 -32.56
N PHE A 189 8.78 -15.31 -31.83
CA PHE A 189 7.56 -15.63 -31.09
C PHE A 189 6.27 -15.56 -31.94
N ASN A 190 6.38 -15.69 -33.26
CA ASN A 190 5.21 -15.83 -34.11
C ASN A 190 4.54 -17.19 -33.80
N ASN A 191 3.23 -17.19 -33.58
CA ASN A 191 2.45 -18.36 -33.09
C ASN A 191 3.00 -18.94 -31.76
N SER A 192 3.31 -18.08 -30.78
CA SER A 192 3.66 -18.52 -29.43
C SER A 192 2.45 -19.09 -28.67
N ASP A 193 2.71 -19.99 -27.73
CA ASP A 193 1.70 -20.49 -26.80
C ASP A 193 1.70 -19.66 -25.53
N THR A 194 0.52 -19.29 -25.04
CA THR A 194 0.38 -18.66 -23.72
C THR A 194 0.35 -19.74 -22.64
N LEU A 195 1.40 -19.78 -21.83
CA LEU A 195 1.58 -20.75 -20.75
C LEU A 195 0.97 -20.29 -19.42
N PHE A 196 0.90 -18.98 -19.22
CA PHE A 196 0.30 -18.36 -18.03
C PHE A 196 -0.15 -16.92 -18.31
N LEU A 197 -1.27 -16.53 -17.69
CA LEU A 197 -1.81 -15.17 -17.72
C LEU A 197 -1.82 -14.60 -16.30
N VAL A 198 -1.19 -13.45 -16.09
CA VAL A 198 -1.22 -12.73 -14.82
C VAL A 198 -2.58 -12.06 -14.67
N LYS A 199 -3.47 -12.66 -13.88
CA LYS A 199 -4.83 -12.15 -13.65
C LYS A 199 -4.92 -11.14 -12.51
N GLU A 200 -4.00 -11.23 -11.54
CA GLU A 200 -3.99 -10.41 -10.33
C GLU A 200 -2.59 -9.84 -10.10
N ALA A 201 -2.52 -8.66 -9.47
CA ALA A 201 -1.25 -8.05 -9.09
C ALA A 201 -0.53 -8.91 -8.03
N PRO A 202 0.79 -9.10 -8.12
CA PRO A 202 1.55 -9.85 -7.12
C PRO A 202 1.37 -9.32 -5.70
N TYR A 203 1.03 -10.23 -4.78
CA TYR A 203 0.81 -9.90 -3.37
C TYR A 203 2.05 -10.07 -2.48
N ARG A 204 3.05 -10.82 -2.92
CA ARG A 204 4.33 -11.02 -2.23
C ARG A 204 5.51 -10.79 -3.18
N LEU A 205 6.72 -10.77 -2.64
CA LEU A 205 7.93 -10.51 -3.42
C LEU A 205 8.09 -11.56 -4.53
N TYR A 206 8.04 -12.85 -4.18
CA TYR A 206 8.17 -13.94 -5.15
C TYR A 206 6.82 -14.64 -5.39
N THR A 207 6.27 -14.50 -6.60
CA THR A 207 5.02 -15.17 -6.98
C THR A 207 5.30 -16.39 -7.84
N VAL A 208 4.73 -17.53 -7.46
CA VAL A 208 4.84 -18.80 -8.20
C VAL A 208 3.72 -18.88 -9.24
N ALA A 209 4.07 -19.02 -10.51
CA ALA A 209 3.17 -19.34 -11.60
C ALA A 209 3.35 -20.81 -12.02
N HIS A 210 2.28 -21.59 -11.97
CA HIS A 210 2.24 -22.91 -12.57
C HIS A 210 1.88 -22.80 -14.04
N LEU A 211 2.81 -23.18 -14.91
CA LEU A 211 2.67 -23.02 -16.34
C LEU A 211 1.90 -24.19 -16.95
N LYS A 212 1.04 -23.90 -17.92
CA LYS A 212 0.37 -24.89 -18.75
C LYS A 212 1.23 -25.16 -19.98
N SER A 213 2.14 -26.11 -19.86
CA SER A 213 3.01 -26.58 -20.96
C SER A 213 2.73 -28.05 -21.21
N ASP A 214 2.40 -28.38 -22.46
CA ASP A 214 2.22 -29.73 -22.98
C ASP A 214 3.42 -30.19 -23.82
N LYS A 215 4.26 -29.26 -24.30
CA LYS A 215 5.47 -29.52 -25.10
C LYS A 215 6.68 -28.69 -24.65
N ALA A 216 7.83 -29.01 -25.24
CA ALA A 216 9.09 -28.31 -25.01
C ALA A 216 9.22 -27.05 -25.89
N TYR A 217 9.85 -26.01 -25.33
CA TYR A 217 10.06 -24.71 -25.94
C TYR A 217 11.53 -24.31 -25.91
N ARG A 218 12.05 -23.81 -27.03
CA ARG A 218 13.40 -23.23 -27.08
C ARG A 218 13.42 -21.79 -26.54
N TYR A 219 12.38 -21.01 -26.80
CA TYR A 219 12.28 -19.62 -26.37
C TYR A 219 11.14 -19.46 -25.36
N ILE A 220 11.40 -18.81 -24.24
CA ILE A 220 10.41 -18.57 -23.19
C ILE A 220 10.52 -17.12 -22.75
N ARG A 221 9.40 -16.39 -22.65
CA ARG A 221 9.40 -14.97 -22.26
C ARG A 221 8.24 -14.60 -21.36
N TYR A 222 8.39 -13.50 -20.64
CA TYR A 222 7.29 -12.68 -20.14
C TYR A 222 7.09 -11.49 -21.09
N ARG A 223 5.83 -11.20 -21.43
CA ARG A 223 5.43 -10.03 -22.23
C ARG A 223 4.41 -9.21 -21.45
N GLY A 224 4.67 -7.91 -21.35
CA GLY A 224 3.76 -6.96 -20.71
C GLY A 224 2.42 -6.83 -21.45
N ALA A 225 1.37 -6.47 -20.71
CA ALA A 225 0.09 -6.09 -21.29
C ALA A 225 0.19 -4.74 -22.05
N LYS A 226 -0.90 -4.35 -22.70
CA LYS A 226 -1.05 -2.99 -23.20
C LYS A 226 -0.98 -1.98 -22.04
N ASP A 227 -0.35 -0.82 -22.25
CA ASP A 227 -0.20 0.28 -21.30
C ASP A 227 0.49 -0.13 -19.98
N SER A 228 1.36 -1.15 -20.03
CA SER A 228 2.00 -1.75 -18.85
C SER A 228 3.47 -1.38 -18.68
N TYR A 229 4.14 -0.94 -19.74
CA TYR A 229 5.59 -0.73 -19.78
C TYR A 229 6.39 -1.97 -19.33
N CYS A 230 5.80 -3.18 -19.43
CA CYS A 230 6.42 -4.46 -19.08
C CYS A 230 7.11 -4.51 -17.69
N ASN A 231 6.48 -3.92 -16.67
CA ASN A 231 7.05 -3.76 -15.33
C ASN A 231 7.27 -5.11 -14.58
N ILE A 232 8.50 -5.64 -14.59
CA ILE A 232 8.89 -6.88 -13.90
C ILE A 232 10.32 -6.74 -13.35
N ALA A 233 10.54 -7.14 -12.09
CA ALA A 233 11.84 -7.09 -11.45
C ALA A 233 12.69 -8.33 -11.74
N GLU A 234 12.14 -9.52 -11.50
CA GLU A 234 12.85 -10.79 -11.67
C GLU A 234 11.93 -11.84 -12.28
N LEU A 235 12.51 -12.74 -13.07
CA LEU A 235 11.83 -13.90 -13.64
C LEU A 235 12.77 -15.10 -13.65
N SER A 236 12.28 -16.24 -13.18
CA SER A 236 13.00 -17.52 -13.20
C SER A 236 12.07 -18.61 -13.71
N PHE A 237 12.59 -19.49 -14.57
CA PHE A 237 11.85 -20.62 -15.12
C PHE A 237 12.40 -21.94 -14.59
N TYR A 238 11.53 -22.94 -14.48
CA TYR A 238 11.87 -24.25 -13.93
C TYR A 238 11.26 -25.35 -14.79
N GLU A 239 12.05 -26.41 -15.01
CA GLU A 239 11.62 -27.55 -15.80
C GLU A 239 10.45 -28.28 -15.11
N ASN A 240 10.59 -28.57 -13.81
CA ASN A 240 9.57 -29.21 -12.99
C ASN A 240 9.01 -28.27 -11.90
N ARG A 241 7.79 -28.60 -11.43
CA ARG A 241 7.11 -27.81 -10.39
C ARG A 241 7.84 -27.81 -9.05
N TYR A 242 8.59 -28.86 -8.74
CA TYR A 242 9.26 -29.05 -7.47
C TYR A 242 10.73 -28.57 -7.47
N ASP A 243 11.29 -28.22 -8.63
CA ASP A 243 12.71 -27.85 -8.74
C ASP A 243 13.01 -26.56 -7.98
N THR A 244 14.18 -26.49 -7.35
CA THR A 244 14.65 -25.29 -6.62
C THR A 244 15.69 -24.49 -7.41
N LEU A 245 16.32 -25.12 -8.41
CA LEU A 245 17.30 -24.47 -9.30
C LEU A 245 16.61 -23.99 -10.58
N PRO A 246 16.78 -22.71 -10.96
CA PRO A 246 16.18 -22.19 -12.18
C PRO A 246 16.95 -22.70 -13.41
N MET A 247 16.27 -22.68 -14.54
CA MET A 247 16.89 -22.88 -15.85
C MET A 247 17.64 -21.62 -16.28
N TYR A 248 18.74 -21.81 -17.01
CA TYR A 248 19.57 -20.73 -17.54
C TYR A 248 19.61 -20.80 -19.07
N GLY A 249 19.63 -19.63 -19.71
CA GLY A 249 19.70 -19.48 -21.15
C GLY A 249 20.25 -18.11 -21.53
N LYS A 250 20.39 -17.85 -22.83
CA LYS A 250 20.79 -16.53 -23.32
C LYS A 250 19.62 -15.55 -23.11
N ILE A 251 19.87 -14.47 -22.38
CA ILE A 251 18.87 -13.43 -22.15
C ILE A 251 18.54 -12.74 -23.48
N ILE A 252 17.24 -12.60 -23.75
CA ILE A 252 16.67 -11.96 -24.95
C ILE A 252 15.51 -11.05 -24.53
N GLY A 253 15.24 -9.99 -25.29
CA GLY A 253 14.18 -9.04 -24.94
C GLY A 253 14.16 -7.83 -25.85
N THR A 254 13.22 -6.93 -25.58
CA THR A 254 13.13 -5.62 -26.23
C THR A 254 14.06 -4.61 -25.56
N PRO A 255 15.07 -4.07 -26.26
CA PRO A 255 15.99 -3.09 -25.68
C PRO A 255 15.33 -1.74 -25.40
N GLY A 256 15.80 -1.09 -24.33
CA GLY A 256 15.50 0.27 -23.99
C GLY A 256 14.53 0.36 -22.81
N CYS A 257 14.80 1.32 -21.94
CA CYS A 257 14.06 1.51 -20.70
C CYS A 257 13.67 2.97 -20.51
N TYR A 258 12.66 3.19 -19.68
CA TYR A 258 12.22 4.53 -19.32
C TYR A 258 13.37 5.33 -18.69
N GLY A 259 13.58 6.55 -19.18
CA GLY A 259 14.62 7.45 -18.67
C GLY A 259 16.06 7.03 -18.97
N ASN A 260 16.30 6.01 -19.80
CA ASN A 260 17.63 5.42 -20.04
C ASN A 260 18.37 5.02 -18.74
N ASP A 261 17.62 4.59 -17.73
CA ASP A 261 18.16 4.08 -16.47
C ASP A 261 18.66 2.64 -16.67
N GLY A 262 19.98 2.44 -16.70
CA GLY A 262 20.58 1.11 -16.87
C GLY A 262 20.20 0.07 -15.80
N ARG A 263 19.52 0.47 -14.71
CA ARG A 263 18.91 -0.44 -13.74
C ARG A 263 17.52 -0.92 -14.14
N ARG A 264 17.05 -0.52 -15.33
CA ARG A 264 15.69 -0.75 -15.80
C ARG A 264 15.56 -1.45 -17.14
N GLU A 265 16.60 -2.14 -17.59
CA GLU A 265 16.67 -2.81 -18.88
C GLU A 265 16.06 -4.23 -18.83
N TYR A 266 15.73 -4.81 -19.99
CA TYR A 266 15.19 -6.18 -20.06
C TYR A 266 16.15 -7.24 -19.47
N THR A 267 17.45 -6.96 -19.45
CA THR A 267 18.46 -7.85 -18.86
C THR A 267 18.40 -7.90 -17.35
N ASN A 268 17.87 -6.85 -16.69
CA ASN A 268 17.71 -6.82 -15.24
C ASN A 268 16.68 -7.83 -14.74
N VAL A 269 15.81 -8.36 -15.61
CA VAL A 269 14.82 -9.38 -15.26
C VAL A 269 15.45 -10.71 -14.82
N PHE A 270 16.75 -10.90 -15.11
CA PHE A 270 17.49 -12.13 -14.83
C PHE A 270 18.81 -11.85 -14.11
N ASP A 271 18.94 -10.73 -13.41
CA ASP A 271 20.21 -10.31 -12.77
C ASP A 271 20.33 -10.77 -11.31
N GLY A 272 19.29 -11.40 -10.76
CA GLY A 272 19.27 -11.92 -9.40
C GLY A 272 18.92 -10.86 -8.35
N LYS A 273 18.51 -9.65 -8.76
CA LYS A 273 18.24 -8.52 -7.86
C LYS A 273 16.79 -8.07 -8.00
N THR A 274 16.12 -7.99 -6.87
CA THR A 274 14.72 -7.53 -6.82
C THR A 274 14.59 -6.01 -6.75
N ASP A 275 15.70 -5.26 -6.67
CA ASP A 275 15.74 -3.79 -6.61
C ASP A 275 16.07 -3.12 -7.97
N THR A 276 16.38 -3.92 -8.98
CA THR A 276 16.37 -3.56 -10.41
C THR A 276 15.08 -4.09 -11.06
N SER A 277 14.71 -3.57 -12.23
CA SER A 277 13.51 -4.08 -12.91
C SER A 277 13.37 -3.59 -14.33
N PHE A 278 12.88 -4.39 -15.25
CA PHE A 278 12.48 -3.86 -16.55
C PHE A 278 11.33 -2.85 -16.42
N ASP A 279 11.52 -1.67 -17.02
CA ASP A 279 10.49 -0.64 -17.24
C ASP A 279 10.67 -0.15 -18.66
N PHE A 280 9.97 -0.78 -19.59
CA PHE A 280 10.14 -0.53 -21.02
C PHE A 280 9.86 0.93 -21.34
N LYS A 281 10.61 1.51 -22.28
CA LYS A 281 10.46 2.92 -22.65
C LYS A 281 9.09 3.25 -23.25
N GLU A 282 8.46 2.29 -23.93
CA GLU A 282 7.11 2.44 -24.51
C GLU A 282 6.05 1.76 -23.65
N PRO A 283 4.78 2.24 -23.69
CA PRO A 283 3.67 1.64 -22.95
C PRO A 283 3.38 0.19 -23.34
N ASP A 284 3.65 -0.16 -24.60
CA ASP A 284 3.27 -1.42 -25.22
C ASP A 284 4.50 -2.21 -25.69
N THR A 285 4.31 -3.48 -26.05
CA THR A 285 5.28 -4.34 -26.76
C THR A 285 6.53 -4.78 -25.99
N GLY A 286 6.78 -4.28 -24.78
CA GLY A 286 7.91 -4.72 -23.96
C GLY A 286 7.85 -6.21 -23.58
N TRP A 287 8.97 -6.91 -23.68
CA TRP A 287 9.13 -8.30 -23.21
C TRP A 287 10.59 -8.64 -22.86
N ALA A 288 10.75 -9.64 -21.99
CA ALA A 288 12.04 -10.20 -21.57
C ALA A 288 11.93 -11.73 -21.45
N GLY A 289 12.96 -12.46 -21.84
CA GLY A 289 12.94 -13.92 -21.91
C GLY A 289 14.32 -14.57 -22.07
N LEU A 290 14.31 -15.87 -22.30
CA LEU A 290 15.49 -16.71 -22.50
C LEU A 290 15.39 -17.47 -23.82
N ASP A 291 16.51 -17.55 -24.56
CA ASP A 291 16.79 -18.62 -25.52
C ASP A 291 17.53 -19.74 -24.79
N MET A 292 16.87 -20.88 -24.66
CA MET A 292 17.37 -22.07 -23.99
C MET A 292 18.42 -22.83 -24.83
N GLY A 293 18.66 -22.42 -26.08
CA GLY A 293 19.55 -23.08 -27.04
C GLY A 293 18.98 -24.37 -27.63
N LYS A 294 18.16 -25.10 -26.85
CA LYS A 294 17.40 -26.29 -27.25
C LYS A 294 15.98 -26.23 -26.68
N PRO A 295 15.01 -26.97 -27.26
CA PRO A 295 13.70 -27.11 -26.65
C PRO A 295 13.79 -27.75 -25.26
N CYS A 296 13.24 -27.07 -24.25
CA CYS A 296 13.16 -27.54 -22.87
C CYS A 296 11.70 -27.53 -22.38
N LYS A 297 11.34 -28.47 -21.52
CA LYS A 297 10.03 -28.43 -20.86
C LYS A 297 10.06 -27.33 -19.78
N VAL A 298 8.93 -26.67 -19.56
CA VAL A 298 8.83 -25.62 -18.52
C VAL A 298 7.49 -25.72 -17.80
N SER A 299 7.53 -25.98 -16.49
CA SER A 299 6.31 -26.25 -15.71
C SER A 299 6.02 -25.19 -14.66
N LYS A 300 7.00 -24.34 -14.34
CA LYS A 300 6.88 -23.32 -13.30
C LYS A 300 7.70 -22.09 -13.68
N ALA A 301 7.17 -20.92 -13.33
CA ALA A 301 7.92 -19.69 -13.25
C ALA A 301 7.80 -19.08 -11.85
N ILE A 302 8.83 -18.36 -11.41
CA ILE A 302 8.77 -17.50 -10.24
C ILE A 302 9.09 -16.09 -10.70
N TYR A 303 8.26 -15.13 -10.33
CA TYR A 303 8.41 -13.75 -10.78
C TYR A 303 8.23 -12.75 -9.65
N THR A 304 8.94 -11.63 -9.77
CA THR A 304 8.91 -10.50 -8.84
C THR A 304 8.44 -9.27 -9.61
N PRO A 305 7.45 -8.51 -9.11
CA PRO A 305 7.04 -7.26 -9.74
C PRO A 305 8.11 -6.17 -9.54
N ARG A 306 8.12 -5.15 -10.43
CA ARG A 306 8.76 -3.88 -10.06
C ARG A 306 8.16 -3.42 -8.73
N ASN A 307 9.02 -2.99 -7.83
CA ASN A 307 8.65 -2.69 -6.47
C ASN A 307 9.41 -1.49 -5.90
N ASP A 308 8.94 -1.02 -4.76
CA ASP A 308 9.44 0.12 -3.99
C ASP A 308 10.20 -0.32 -2.73
N LEU A 309 10.65 -1.58 -2.69
CA LEU A 309 11.34 -2.20 -1.55
C LEU A 309 10.49 -2.28 -0.26
N ASN A 310 9.16 -2.28 -0.38
CA ASN A 310 8.26 -2.41 0.78
C ASN A 310 7.78 -3.83 1.08
N PHE A 311 8.23 -4.84 0.34
CA PHE A 311 8.03 -6.24 0.71
C PHE A 311 8.83 -6.63 1.97
N VAL A 312 8.53 -7.79 2.51
CA VAL A 312 9.38 -8.46 3.50
C VAL A 312 10.57 -9.10 2.76
N TYR A 313 11.77 -8.80 3.22
CA TYR A 313 13.02 -9.32 2.67
C TYR A 313 13.70 -10.30 3.63
N LYS A 314 14.15 -11.43 3.10
CA LYS A 314 14.93 -12.41 3.85
C LYS A 314 16.18 -11.76 4.43
N GLY A 315 16.44 -12.03 5.71
CA GLY A 315 17.61 -11.53 6.43
C GLY A 315 17.38 -10.20 7.16
N GLU A 316 16.29 -9.48 6.88
CA GLU A 316 15.97 -8.23 7.56
C GLU A 316 15.25 -8.46 8.90
N MET A 317 15.39 -7.49 9.80
CA MET A 317 14.80 -7.51 11.14
C MET A 317 13.49 -6.73 11.15
N TYR A 318 12.41 -7.37 11.58
CA TYR A 318 11.08 -6.76 11.69
C TYR A 318 10.56 -6.82 13.13
N GLU A 319 9.64 -5.93 13.46
CA GLU A 319 8.88 -5.94 14.71
C GLU A 319 7.42 -5.63 14.42
N LEU A 320 6.51 -6.49 14.88
CA LEU A 320 5.08 -6.26 14.75
C LEU A 320 4.55 -5.58 16.01
N PHE A 321 3.77 -4.52 15.83
CA PHE A 321 3.02 -3.87 16.90
C PHE A 321 1.53 -4.06 16.67
N TYR A 322 0.77 -4.10 17.76
CA TYR A 322 -0.68 -3.93 17.74
C TYR A 322 -1.09 -2.76 18.63
N TRP A 323 -2.15 -2.06 18.26
CA TRP A 323 -2.73 -1.02 19.11
C TRP A 323 -3.66 -1.65 20.15
N GLY A 324 -3.51 -1.28 21.41
CA GLY A 324 -4.40 -1.70 22.49
C GLY A 324 -4.10 -1.01 23.81
N LYS A 325 -5.13 -0.81 24.64
CA LYS A 325 -5.01 -0.08 25.92
C LYS A 325 -4.38 1.31 25.73
N GLY A 326 -4.80 2.03 24.68
CA GLY A 326 -4.35 3.39 24.38
C GLY A 326 -2.89 3.53 23.91
N LYS A 327 -2.20 2.45 23.53
CA LYS A 327 -0.80 2.50 23.07
C LYS A 327 -0.45 1.39 22.06
N TRP A 328 0.68 1.57 21.39
CA TRP A 328 1.32 0.49 20.61
C TRP A 328 2.00 -0.51 21.54
N ASN A 329 1.70 -1.80 21.37
CA ASN A 329 2.30 -2.91 22.11
C ASN A 329 3.07 -3.80 21.13
N SER A 330 4.32 -4.12 21.46
CA SER A 330 5.17 -4.98 20.62
C SER A 330 4.80 -6.46 20.78
N LEU A 331 4.82 -7.19 19.66
CA LEU A 331 4.73 -8.65 19.57
C LEU A 331 6.10 -9.30 19.35
N GLY A 332 7.18 -8.52 19.56
CA GLY A 332 8.57 -8.98 19.49
C GLY A 332 9.23 -8.76 18.13
N LYS A 333 10.55 -8.84 18.12
CA LYS A 333 11.40 -8.72 16.93
C LYS A 333 11.67 -10.10 16.33
N LYS A 334 11.66 -10.20 15.00
CA LYS A 334 12.01 -11.42 14.26
C LYS A 334 12.85 -11.09 13.03
N LYS A 335 13.85 -11.93 12.76
CA LYS A 335 14.57 -11.91 11.48
C LYS A 335 13.77 -12.69 10.44
N ALA A 336 13.45 -12.11 9.31
CA ALA A 336 12.75 -12.81 8.24
C ALA A 336 13.67 -13.89 7.64
N ILE A 337 13.17 -15.11 7.47
CA ILE A 337 13.91 -16.23 6.85
C ILE A 337 13.50 -16.48 5.39
N ALA A 338 12.46 -15.77 4.93
CA ALA A 338 11.89 -15.82 3.60
C ALA A 338 11.33 -14.43 3.22
N ASP A 339 10.64 -14.31 2.09
CA ASP A 339 9.90 -13.09 1.68
C ASP A 339 8.56 -12.91 2.41
N SER A 340 8.47 -13.44 3.64
CA SER A 340 7.32 -13.32 4.52
C SER A 340 7.74 -13.52 5.97
N ILE A 341 6.91 -13.06 6.89
CA ILE A 341 7.11 -13.22 8.32
C ILE A 341 5.78 -13.49 9.02
N VAL A 342 5.80 -14.39 9.99
CA VAL A 342 4.59 -14.83 10.72
C VAL A 342 4.65 -14.35 12.16
N TYR A 343 3.54 -13.80 12.64
CA TYR A 343 3.32 -13.44 14.04
C TYR A 343 1.97 -13.98 14.51
N THR A 344 1.82 -14.15 15.81
CA THR A 344 0.52 -14.40 16.44
C THR A 344 0.03 -13.07 17.03
N ALA A 345 -1.11 -12.57 16.56
CA ALA A 345 -1.65 -11.27 16.94
C ALA A 345 -3.10 -11.37 17.44
N PRO A 346 -3.57 -10.44 18.28
CA PRO A 346 -4.98 -10.33 18.65
C PRO A 346 -5.89 -10.17 17.42
N LYS A 347 -7.04 -10.85 17.41
CA LYS A 347 -8.08 -10.61 16.39
C LYS A 347 -8.63 -9.19 16.52
N ASN A 348 -9.11 -8.63 15.39
CA ASN A 348 -9.71 -7.31 15.31
C ASN A 348 -8.82 -6.16 15.82
N ALA A 349 -7.50 -6.29 15.65
CA ALA A 349 -6.54 -5.26 16.07
C ALA A 349 -6.00 -4.46 14.89
N LEU A 350 -5.69 -3.19 15.13
CA LEU A 350 -4.84 -2.40 14.23
C LEU A 350 -3.38 -2.80 14.44
N LEU A 351 -2.67 -3.09 13.34
CA LEU A 351 -1.31 -3.60 13.32
C LEU A 351 -0.35 -2.64 12.62
N TYR A 352 0.93 -2.73 12.96
CA TYR A 352 2.01 -1.96 12.34
C TYR A 352 3.29 -2.80 12.27
N LEU A 353 3.81 -3.04 11.06
CA LEU A 353 5.03 -3.80 10.83
C LEU A 353 6.20 -2.84 10.63
N LYS A 354 7.09 -2.76 11.61
CA LYS A 354 8.31 -1.97 11.56
C LYS A 354 9.46 -2.78 10.97
N ASN A 355 10.23 -2.19 10.07
CA ASN A 355 11.51 -2.71 9.60
C ASN A 355 12.64 -1.98 10.33
N HIS A 356 13.51 -2.73 11.01
CA HIS A 356 14.67 -2.21 11.74
C HIS A 356 15.97 -2.27 10.92
N SER A 357 15.92 -2.82 9.71
CA SER A 357 17.08 -2.98 8.82
C SER A 357 17.14 -1.91 7.74
N SER A 358 16.04 -1.67 7.02
CA SER A 358 16.04 -0.78 5.86
C SER A 358 14.69 -0.13 5.58
N GLY A 359 14.74 0.95 4.79
CA GLY A 359 13.56 1.71 4.38
C GLY A 359 12.87 2.42 5.54
N LYS A 360 11.99 3.36 5.21
CA LYS A 360 11.19 4.07 6.21
C LYS A 360 9.70 4.08 5.88
N ASP A 361 9.30 3.55 4.73
CA ASP A 361 7.89 3.58 4.34
C ASP A 361 7.17 2.42 5.00
N GLU A 362 6.26 2.76 5.91
CA GLU A 362 5.56 1.83 6.78
C GLU A 362 4.15 2.39 7.01
N ARG A 363 3.15 1.52 7.02
CA ARG A 363 1.75 1.92 7.11
C ARG A 363 0.98 0.96 8.00
N ILE A 364 0.05 1.51 8.77
CA ILE A 364 -0.86 0.72 9.59
C ILE A 364 -1.76 -0.14 8.71
N PHE A 365 -2.15 -1.30 9.23
CA PHE A 365 -3.06 -2.21 8.55
C PHE A 365 -3.88 -3.00 9.56
N ASP A 366 -5.05 -3.46 9.15
CA ASP A 366 -5.73 -4.56 9.83
C ASP A 366 -5.52 -5.86 9.04
N TYR A 367 -5.84 -6.99 9.69
CA TYR A 367 -5.71 -8.30 9.06
C TYR A 367 -7.09 -8.92 8.85
N TRP A 368 -7.54 -8.94 7.60
CA TRP A 368 -8.88 -9.34 7.22
C TRP A 368 -8.82 -10.44 6.16
N ASN A 369 -9.58 -11.53 6.36
CA ASN A 369 -9.64 -12.67 5.44
C ASN A 369 -8.27 -13.19 4.99
N GLY A 370 -7.31 -13.29 5.91
CA GLY A 370 -5.97 -13.80 5.63
C GLY A 370 -5.03 -12.83 4.91
N LYS A 371 -5.39 -11.54 4.79
CA LYS A 371 -4.61 -10.53 4.08
C LYS A 371 -4.46 -9.25 4.90
N GLN A 372 -3.32 -8.58 4.72
CA GLN A 372 -3.09 -7.21 5.19
C GLN A 372 -3.93 -6.23 4.36
N ARG A 373 -4.73 -5.40 5.03
CA ARG A 373 -5.47 -4.28 4.45
C ARG A 373 -4.96 -2.98 5.06
N PHE A 374 -4.32 -2.15 4.23
CA PHE A 374 -3.60 -0.94 4.65
C PHE A 374 -4.50 0.28 4.68
N TRP A 375 -4.24 1.21 5.62
CA TRP A 375 -5.06 2.40 5.90
C TRP A 375 -4.28 3.69 5.88
#